data_AF-A0A524NB63-F1
#
_entry.id   AF-A0A524NB63-F1
#
_cell.length_a   1.000
_cell.length_b   1.000
_cell.length_c   1.000
_cell.angle_alpha   90.00
_cell.angle_beta   90.00
_cell.angle_gamma   90.00
#
_symmetry.space_group_name_H-M   'P 1'
#
loop_
_entity.id
_entity.type
_entity.pdbx_description
1 polymer ?
#
loop_
_entity_poly.entity_id
_entity_poly.type
_entity_poly.pdbx_seq_one_letter_code
_entity_poly.pdbx_strand_id
1 'polypeptide(L)'
;AAKDDIATINQFHFPVGKKVLLSLTSKDVIHSFWMNIMRVKQDAIPGNTVPLWFEAKQTGKGEISCAQLCGLGHYRMKGFFSVDTDEEYAAWLAEQAKSSAGGADDYY
;
A
#
# COMPACT_ATOMS: atom_id res chain seq x y z
N ALA A 1 7.21 -2.88 -14.77
CA ALA A 1 6.89 -4.04 -13.92
C ALA A 1 7.51 -5.26 -14.58
N ALA A 2 8.33 -6.01 -13.85
CA ALA A 2 8.79 -7.33 -14.26
C ALA A 2 7.67 -8.36 -14.08
N LYS A 3 7.85 -9.58 -14.61
CA LYS A 3 6.84 -10.64 -14.60
C LYS A 3 6.46 -11.11 -13.18
N ASP A 4 7.33 -10.86 -12.22
CA ASP A 4 7.21 -11.19 -10.80
C ASP A 4 6.71 -10.01 -9.94
N ASP A 5 6.49 -8.83 -10.54
CA ASP A 5 5.95 -7.68 -9.82
C ASP A 5 4.45 -7.84 -9.61
N ILE A 6 4.02 -7.79 -8.35
CA ILE A 6 2.60 -7.75 -7.99
C ILE A 6 2.17 -6.30 -7.83
N ALA A 7 1.20 -5.87 -8.66
CA ALA A 7 0.58 -4.56 -8.59
C ALA A 7 -0.83 -4.68 -8.00
N THR A 8 -1.12 -3.86 -6.99
CA THR A 8 -2.43 -3.82 -6.35
C THR A 8 -2.97 -2.41 -6.28
N ILE A 9 -4.30 -2.30 -6.20
CA ILE A 9 -5.01 -1.02 -6.01
C ILE A 9 -5.77 -1.11 -4.69
N ASN A 10 -5.65 -0.07 -3.87
CA ASN A 10 -6.35 0.10 -2.58
C ASN A 10 -6.16 -1.02 -1.53
N GLN A 11 -5.27 -1.98 -1.77
CA GLN A 11 -4.93 -3.04 -0.83
C GLN A 11 -3.42 -3.14 -0.64
N PHE A 12 -3.00 -3.29 0.61
CA PHE A 12 -1.61 -3.38 0.99
C PHE A 12 -1.41 -4.48 2.04
N HIS A 13 -0.77 -5.58 1.65
CA HIS A 13 -0.53 -6.72 2.52
C HIS A 13 0.95 -6.79 2.88
N PHE A 14 1.24 -7.11 4.15
CA PHE A 14 2.60 -7.34 4.62
C PHE A 14 2.64 -8.27 5.84
N PRO A 15 3.73 -9.02 6.02
CA PRO A 15 3.84 -9.98 7.12
C PRO A 15 4.13 -9.30 8.47
N VAL A 16 3.59 -9.89 9.54
CA VAL A 16 3.88 -9.51 10.92
C VAL A 16 5.35 -9.77 11.29
N GLY A 17 5.94 -8.90 12.12
CA GLY A 17 7.29 -9.07 12.65
C GLY A 17 8.42 -8.88 11.62
N LYS A 18 8.12 -8.42 10.41
CA LYS A 18 9.13 -8.06 9.41
C LYS A 18 9.20 -6.54 9.23
N LYS A 19 10.41 -6.05 8.95
CA LYS A 19 10.60 -4.65 8.54
C LYS A 19 10.15 -4.48 7.10
N VAL A 20 9.22 -3.57 6.90
CA VAL A 20 8.68 -3.20 5.59
C VAL A 20 9.30 -1.88 5.19
N LEU A 21 9.87 -1.81 3.99
CA LEU A 21 10.34 -0.57 3.37
C LEU A 21 9.39 -0.19 2.24
N LEU A 22 8.76 0.96 2.37
CA LEU A 22 7.94 1.59 1.34
C LEU A 22 8.71 2.70 0.65
N SER A 23 8.66 2.71 -0.68
CA SER A 23 9.08 3.83 -1.51
C SER A 23 7.84 4.58 -1.96
N LEU A 24 7.58 5.74 -1.34
CA LEU A 24 6.35 6.51 -1.57
C LEU A 24 6.59 7.66 -2.55
N THR A 25 5.68 7.81 -3.50
CA THR A 25 5.62 8.94 -4.42
C THR A 25 4.18 9.17 -4.86
N SER A 26 3.93 10.26 -5.57
CA SER A 26 2.64 10.60 -6.17
C SER A 26 2.79 10.87 -7.66
N LYS A 27 1.70 10.69 -8.41
CA LYS A 27 1.65 10.97 -9.85
C LYS A 27 1.22 12.41 -10.17
N ASP A 28 0.47 13.06 -9.28
CA ASP A 28 -0.24 14.31 -9.59
C ASP A 28 0.05 15.45 -8.59
N VAL A 29 -0.45 15.35 -7.36
CA VAL A 29 -0.32 16.34 -6.28
C VAL A 29 0.23 15.69 -5.02
N ILE A 30 0.50 16.48 -3.99
CA ILE A 30 0.93 15.94 -2.71
C ILE A 30 -0.25 15.22 -2.05
N HIS A 31 -0.04 13.95 -1.72
CA HIS A 31 -0.90 13.16 -0.83
C HIS A 31 -0.14 12.86 0.46
N SER A 32 -0.80 12.22 1.42
CA SER A 32 -0.14 11.73 2.63
C SER A 32 -0.65 10.35 2.98
N PHE A 33 0.25 9.37 2.94
CA PHE A 33 -0.02 8.00 3.32
C PHE A 33 -0.12 7.93 4.84
N TRP A 34 -1.27 7.54 5.37
CA TRP A 34 -1.49 7.47 6.81
C TRP A 34 -2.19 6.20 7.25
N MET A 35 -1.44 5.34 7.96
CA MET A 35 -1.98 4.21 8.71
C MET A 35 -2.16 4.64 10.16
N ASN A 36 -3.36 5.09 10.51
CA ASN A 36 -3.63 5.72 11.82
C ASN A 36 -3.29 4.80 13.00
N ILE A 37 -3.81 3.56 12.99
CA ILE A 37 -3.58 2.60 14.09
C ILE A 37 -2.10 2.23 14.27
N MET A 38 -1.32 2.30 13.19
CA MET A 38 0.12 2.02 13.18
C MET A 38 0.96 3.25 13.54
N ARG A 39 0.35 4.45 13.57
CA ARG A 39 1.04 5.74 13.72
C ARG A 39 2.13 5.97 12.68
N VAL A 40 1.94 5.42 11.48
CA VAL A 40 2.84 5.56 10.34
C VAL A 40 2.22 6.58 9.39
N LYS A 41 2.91 7.71 9.18
CA LYS A 41 2.48 8.78 8.28
C LYS A 41 3.67 9.28 7.47
N GLN A 42 3.50 9.46 6.17
CA GLN A 42 4.50 10.07 5.29
C GLN A 42 3.83 10.70 4.07
N ASP A 43 4.29 11.89 3.70
CA ASP A 43 3.82 12.57 2.49
C ASP A 43 4.38 11.91 1.23
N ALA A 44 3.51 11.73 0.24
CA ALA A 44 3.81 11.24 -1.09
C ALA A 44 3.86 12.44 -2.04
N ILE A 45 5.07 12.78 -2.49
CA ILE A 45 5.35 14.03 -3.19
C ILE A 45 5.67 13.72 -4.66
N PRO A 46 5.00 14.37 -5.64
CA PRO A 46 5.32 14.19 -7.05
C PRO A 46 6.79 14.53 -7.35
N GLY A 47 7.46 13.67 -8.11
CA GLY A 47 8.87 13.84 -8.48
C GLY A 47 9.89 13.40 -7.42
N ASN A 48 9.45 13.13 -6.19
CA ASN A 48 10.32 12.63 -5.12
C ASN A 48 9.87 11.22 -4.70
N THR A 49 10.83 10.32 -4.51
CA THR A 49 10.59 9.02 -3.90
C THR A 49 11.09 9.05 -2.46
N VAL A 50 10.17 9.02 -1.50
CA VAL A 50 10.49 9.10 -0.08
C VAL A 50 10.47 7.70 0.54
N PRO A 51 11.57 7.25 1.18
CA PRO A 51 11.58 5.98 1.89
C PRO A 51 10.85 6.11 3.24
N LEU A 52 10.02 5.13 3.57
CA LEU A 52 9.37 4.97 4.86
C LEU A 52 9.52 3.53 5.30
N TRP A 53 9.98 3.30 6.53
CA TRP A 53 10.06 1.94 7.07
C TRP A 53 9.26 1.82 8.36
N PHE A 54 8.70 0.63 8.58
CA PHE A 54 7.98 0.29 9.80
C PHE A 54 7.99 -1.23 10.01
N GLU A 55 7.51 -1.67 11.18
CA GLU A 55 7.35 -3.07 11.54
C GLU A 55 6.05 -3.22 12.33
N ALA A 56 5.22 -4.18 11.97
CA ALA A 56 4.01 -4.50 12.72
C ALA A 56 4.26 -5.62 13.72
N LYS A 57 3.85 -5.40 14.97
CA LYS A 57 4.07 -6.33 16.09
C LYS A 57 2.94 -7.34 16.27
N GLN A 58 1.80 -7.11 15.64
CA GLN A 58 0.59 -7.92 15.76
C GLN A 58 -0.08 -7.99 14.40
N THR A 59 -0.76 -9.10 14.12
CA THR A 59 -1.63 -9.23 12.95
C THR A 59 -2.87 -8.34 13.09
N GLY A 60 -3.52 -8.04 11.96
CA GLY A 60 -4.72 -7.21 11.98
C GLY A 60 -5.00 -6.54 10.64
N LYS A 61 -6.10 -5.78 10.59
CA LYS A 61 -6.50 -5.03 9.39
C LYS A 61 -6.76 -3.58 9.76
N GLY A 62 -6.56 -2.68 8.81
CA GLY A 62 -6.79 -1.26 9.03
C GLY A 62 -7.00 -0.47 7.76
N GLU A 63 -7.35 0.80 7.94
CA GLU A 63 -7.50 1.76 6.85
C GLU A 63 -6.20 2.55 6.65
N ILE A 64 -5.90 2.83 5.38
CA ILE A 64 -4.95 3.83 4.93
C ILE A 64 -5.78 5.03 4.47
N SER A 65 -5.63 6.17 5.10
CA SER A 65 -6.37 7.39 4.71
C SER A 65 -5.40 8.43 4.14
N CYS A 66 -5.87 9.25 3.20
CA CYS A 66 -5.11 10.41 2.78
C CYS A 66 -5.15 11.49 3.88
N ALA A 67 -3.99 11.94 4.34
CA ALA A 67 -3.86 12.91 5.43
C ALA A 67 -3.31 14.29 5.01
N GLN A 68 -3.38 14.59 3.70
CA GLN A 68 -3.03 15.89 3.10
C GLN A 68 -4.09 16.27 2.08
N LEU A 69 -4.61 17.49 2.15
CA LEU A 69 -5.66 17.95 1.25
C LEU A 69 -5.17 17.87 -0.21
N CYS A 70 -5.78 16.96 -0.97
CA CYS A 70 -5.36 16.63 -2.34
C CYS A 70 -6.45 16.84 -3.39
N GLY A 71 -7.49 17.61 -3.07
CA GLY A 71 -8.59 17.96 -3.98
C GLY A 71 -9.96 17.46 -3.51
N LEU A 72 -10.96 17.50 -4.41
CA LEU A 72 -12.36 17.21 -4.09
C LEU A 72 -12.57 15.77 -3.57
N GLY A 73 -11.79 14.81 -4.07
CA GLY A 73 -11.86 13.41 -3.67
C GLY A 73 -11.18 13.09 -2.34
N HIS A 74 -10.54 14.06 -1.70
CA HIS A 74 -9.65 13.84 -0.55
C HIS A 74 -10.27 13.00 0.57
N TYR A 75 -11.49 13.33 1.00
CA TYR A 75 -12.19 12.64 2.08
C TYR A 75 -12.57 11.17 1.77
N ARG A 76 -12.61 10.80 0.48
CA ARG A 76 -12.94 9.44 0.01
C ARG A 76 -11.72 8.61 -0.30
N MET A 77 -10.54 9.21 -0.33
CA MET A 77 -9.30 8.55 -0.72
C MET A 77 -8.83 7.62 0.40
N LYS A 78 -9.18 6.35 0.26
CA LYS A 78 -8.94 5.30 1.24
C LYS A 78 -8.37 4.06 0.57
N GLY A 79 -7.38 3.46 1.22
CA GLY A 79 -6.94 2.09 0.98
C GLY A 79 -7.08 1.28 2.26
N PHE A 80 -6.76 0.00 2.17
CA PHE A 80 -6.79 -0.92 3.30
C PHE A 80 -5.48 -1.66 3.39
N PHE A 81 -5.07 -1.97 4.61
CA PHE A 81 -3.93 -2.83 4.84
C PHE A 81 -4.32 -4.05 5.68
N SER A 82 -3.60 -5.13 5.45
CA SER A 82 -3.65 -6.36 6.25
C SER A 82 -2.24 -6.73 6.70
N VAL A 83 -2.12 -7.01 7.99
CA VAL A 83 -0.92 -7.57 8.61
C VAL A 83 -1.17 -9.05 8.79
N ASP A 84 -0.50 -9.84 7.98
CA ASP A 84 -0.75 -11.27 7.81
C ASP A 84 0.31 -12.10 8.54
N THR A 85 0.04 -13.38 8.80
CA THR A 85 1.11 -14.33 9.13
C THR A 85 2.00 -14.60 7.91
N ASP A 86 3.18 -15.20 8.12
CA ASP A 86 4.07 -15.58 7.02
C ASP A 86 3.35 -16.55 6.03
N GLU A 87 2.51 -17.46 6.53
CA GLU A 87 1.73 -18.39 5.71
C GLU A 87 0.60 -17.71 4.93
N GLU A 88 -0.16 -16.85 5.59
CA GLU A 88 -1.26 -16.09 4.97
C GLU A 88 -0.73 -15.15 3.88
N TYR A 89 0.39 -14.47 4.16
CA TYR A 89 1.04 -13.60 3.19
C TYR A 89 1.56 -14.38 1.97
N ALA A 90 2.19 -15.55 2.19
CA ALA A 90 2.66 -16.40 1.10
C ALA A 90 1.50 -16.91 0.23
N ALA A 91 0.37 -17.29 0.85
CA ALA A 91 -0.84 -17.69 0.14
C ALA A 91 -1.41 -16.53 -0.69
N TRP A 92 -1.46 -15.33 -0.12
CA TRP A 92 -1.91 -14.12 -0.82
C TRP A 92 -1.01 -13.78 -2.02
N LEU A 93 0.32 -13.85 -1.87
CA LEU A 93 1.26 -13.64 -2.98
C LEU A 93 1.03 -14.63 -4.12
N ALA A 94 0.80 -15.91 -3.80
CA ALA A 94 0.53 -16.95 -4.78
C ALA A 94 -0.81 -16.76 -5.51
N GLU A 95 -1.81 -16.17 -4.84
CA GLU A 95 -3.08 -15.79 -5.45
C GLU A 95 -2.90 -14.59 -6.39
N GLN A 96 -2.23 -13.53 -5.95
CA GLN A 96 -2.00 -12.35 -6.79
C GLN A 96 -1.17 -12.69 -8.02
N ALA A 97 -0.12 -13.51 -7.89
CA ALA A 97 0.69 -13.93 -9.02
C ALA A 97 -0.11 -14.67 -10.13
N LYS A 98 -1.19 -15.37 -9.77
CA LYS A 98 -2.10 -16.00 -10.74
C LYS A 98 -3.01 -14.97 -11.41
N SER A 99 -3.51 -14.00 -10.63
CA SER A 99 -4.40 -12.95 -11.11
C SER A 99 -3.70 -11.91 -12.00
N SER A 100 -2.44 -11.58 -11.68
CA SER A 100 -1.60 -10.68 -12.48
C SER A 100 -1.27 -11.23 -13.87
N ALA A 101 -1.52 -12.51 -14.12
CA ALA A 101 -1.43 -13.11 -15.46
C ALA A 101 -2.63 -12.78 -16.38
N GLY A 102 -3.63 -12.02 -15.90
CA GLY A 102 -4.85 -11.68 -16.66
C GLY A 102 -5.29 -10.22 -16.61
N GLY A 103 -4.51 -9.30 -16.04
CA GLY A 103 -4.88 -7.88 -15.89
C GLY A 103 -4.03 -6.97 -16.75
N ALA A 104 -4.19 -7.07 -18.06
CA ALA A 104 -3.70 -6.07 -18.99
C ALA A 104 -4.86 -5.06 -19.20
N ASP A 105 -4.56 -3.77 -18.99
CA ASP A 105 -5.30 -2.62 -19.53
C ASP A 105 -6.74 -2.32 -19.06
N ASP A 106 -6.88 -1.95 -17.78
CA ASP A 106 -8.10 -1.32 -17.25
C ASP A 106 -7.82 0.17 -16.91
N TYR A 107 -7.53 0.98 -17.93
CA TYR A 107 -7.51 2.45 -17.83
C TYR A 107 -8.89 2.99 -18.26
N TYR A 108 -9.67 3.52 -17.32
CA TYR A 108 -10.67 4.55 -17.56
C TYR A 108 -10.84 5.44 -16.33
#